data_AF-A0A261CK09-F1
#
_entry.id   AF-A0A261CK09-F1
#
_cell.length_a   1.000
_cell.length_b   1.000
_cell.length_c   1.000
_cell.angle_alpha   90.00
_cell.angle_beta   90.00
_cell.angle_gamma   90.00
#
_symmetry.space_group_name_H-M   'P 1'
#
loop_
_entity.id
_entity.type
_entity.pdbx_description
1 polymer ?
#
loop_
_entity_poly.entity_id
_entity_poly.type
_entity_poly.pdbx_seq_one_letter_code
_entity_poly.pdbx_strand_id
1 'polypeptide(L)'
;MDKSEELELVPPELRQKVEFQHNNPIRVRSTAMVDIQQCSGNPVRKQNLIIIPYLTIPYLKYTFETGKIVYVTFYTYLDKKMVEIECVEQIAEKAAELLPTVEWKVCSGTQYQTDFEFTSSHQVWNSIGTTLFYKFNYLLVSLERRHHYC
;
A
#
# COMPACT_ATOMS: atom_id res chain seq x y z
N MET A 1 4.70 18.97 -9.44
CA MET A 1 5.54 17.87 -8.94
C MET A 1 6.74 17.73 -9.85
N ASP A 2 7.87 18.28 -9.41
CA ASP A 2 9.17 18.07 -10.05
C ASP A 2 9.89 16.84 -9.47
N LYS A 3 11.08 16.53 -10.00
CA LYS A 3 11.86 15.36 -9.58
C LYS A 3 12.29 15.44 -8.11
N SER A 4 12.64 16.61 -7.59
CA SER A 4 12.99 16.77 -6.17
C SER A 4 11.78 16.58 -5.25
N GLU A 5 10.63 17.14 -5.64
CA GLU A 5 9.36 17.04 -4.89
C GLU A 5 8.90 15.57 -4.78
N GLU A 6 9.11 14.75 -5.82
CA GLU A 6 8.80 13.31 -5.74
C GLU A 6 9.64 12.59 -4.68
N LEU A 7 10.93 12.89 -4.54
CA LEU A 7 11.76 12.26 -3.51
C LEU A 7 11.31 12.61 -2.10
N GLU A 8 10.61 13.74 -1.93
CA GLU A 8 10.03 14.08 -0.63
C GLU A 8 8.92 13.15 -0.20
N LEU A 9 8.37 12.32 -1.10
CA LEU A 9 7.37 11.28 -0.80
C LEU A 9 7.97 9.98 -0.27
N VAL A 10 9.31 9.91 -0.20
CA VAL A 10 10.06 8.73 0.23
C VAL A 10 10.84 9.06 1.51
N PRO A 11 10.90 8.12 2.48
CA PRO A 11 11.76 8.25 3.65
C PRO A 11 13.20 8.61 3.26
N PRO A 12 13.86 9.56 3.94
CA PRO A 12 15.20 10.03 3.59
C PRO A 12 16.23 8.91 3.40
N GLU A 13 16.20 7.92 4.28
CA GLU A 13 17.03 6.72 4.28
C GLU A 13 16.86 5.84 3.02
N LEU A 14 15.74 5.96 2.30
CA LEU A 14 15.44 5.17 1.10
C LEU A 14 15.56 5.97 -0.21
N ARG A 15 15.76 7.29 -0.15
CA ARG A 15 15.84 8.14 -1.35
C ARG A 15 16.95 7.72 -2.29
N GLN A 16 18.14 7.45 -1.75
CA GLN A 16 19.29 6.99 -2.56
C GLN A 16 19.01 5.67 -3.29
N LYS A 17 18.26 4.76 -2.66
CA LYS A 17 17.85 3.48 -3.27
C LYS A 17 16.91 3.72 -4.46
N VAL A 18 15.91 4.60 -4.29
CA VAL A 18 14.97 4.97 -5.36
C VAL A 18 15.68 5.67 -6.52
N GLU A 19 16.60 6.60 -6.22
CA GLU A 19 17.41 7.28 -7.24
C GLU A 19 18.30 6.30 -8.02
N PHE A 20 18.96 5.38 -7.31
CA PHE A 20 19.81 4.36 -7.93
C PHE A 20 19.01 3.44 -8.86
N GLN A 21 17.84 2.97 -8.42
CA GLN A 21 16.95 2.13 -9.22
C GLN A 21 16.48 2.84 -10.50
N HIS A 22 16.15 4.13 -10.39
CA HIS A 22 15.74 4.93 -11.53
C HIS A 22 16.88 5.17 -12.53
N ASN A 23 18.08 5.48 -12.03
CA ASN A 23 19.24 5.76 -12.87
C ASN A 23 19.85 4.50 -13.50
N ASN A 24 19.60 3.31 -12.92
CA ASN A 24 20.04 2.02 -13.44
C ASN A 24 18.86 1.05 -13.65
N PRO A 25 18.07 1.21 -14.72
CA PRO A 25 16.89 0.39 -14.96
C PRO A 25 17.19 -1.10 -15.29
N ILE A 26 18.46 -1.51 -15.35
CA ILE A 26 18.88 -2.88 -15.71
C ILE A 26 19.33 -3.67 -14.47
N ARG A 27 18.36 -4.26 -13.75
CA ARG A 27 18.40 -5.66 -13.26
C ARG A 27 17.08 -6.15 -12.60
N VAL A 28 15.92 -5.79 -13.16
CA VAL A 28 14.67 -6.54 -12.94
C VAL A 28 14.11 -7.02 -14.28
N ARG A 29 14.96 -7.74 -15.02
CA ARG A 29 14.52 -8.83 -15.88
C ARG A 29 15.33 -10.04 -15.46
N SER A 30 14.64 -11.15 -15.20
CA SER A 30 15.18 -12.46 -14.79
C SER A 30 15.26 -12.74 -13.28
N THR A 31 14.12 -12.65 -12.58
CA THR A 31 13.74 -13.77 -11.72
C THR A 31 12.71 -14.57 -12.51
N ALA A 32 13.22 -15.49 -13.32
CA ALA A 32 12.61 -16.72 -13.81
C ALA A 32 11.05 -16.78 -13.72
N MET A 33 10.31 -16.84 -14.82
CA MET A 33 10.09 -18.11 -15.54
C MET A 33 10.90 -19.27 -14.94
N VAL A 34 10.65 -19.60 -13.66
CA VAL A 34 10.93 -20.93 -13.16
C VAL A 34 9.84 -21.76 -13.80
N ASP A 35 10.27 -22.72 -14.59
CA ASP A 35 9.46 -23.69 -15.27
C ASP A 35 8.21 -24.04 -14.48
N ILE A 36 7.08 -24.06 -15.19
CA ILE A 36 5.98 -24.95 -14.86
C ILE A 36 6.57 -26.36 -14.96
N GLN A 37 7.25 -26.78 -13.91
CA GLN A 37 7.59 -28.17 -13.73
C GLN A 37 6.25 -28.83 -13.41
N GLN A 38 5.67 -29.42 -14.44
CA GLN A 38 4.58 -30.36 -14.33
C GLN A 38 4.97 -31.40 -13.27
N CYS A 39 4.45 -31.28 -12.06
CA CYS A 39 4.30 -32.42 -11.18
C CYS A 39 3.14 -33.25 -11.74
N SER A 40 3.43 -34.03 -12.78
CA SER A 40 2.56 -35.10 -13.25
C SER A 40 2.68 -36.29 -12.30
N GLY A 41 1.56 -36.68 -11.68
CA GLY A 41 1.49 -37.83 -10.77
C GLY A 41 0.25 -37.81 -9.86
N ASN A 42 -0.94 -37.93 -10.44
CA ASN A 42 -2.23 -38.17 -9.73
C ASN A 42 -2.26 -39.59 -9.11
N PRO A 43 -3.12 -39.95 -8.11
CA PRO A 43 -4.53 -39.50 -8.02
C PRO A 43 -5.15 -39.26 -6.61
N VAL A 44 -6.18 -38.41 -6.61
CA VAL A 44 -7.46 -38.48 -5.86
C VAL A 44 -7.42 -38.79 -4.35
N ARG A 45 -7.71 -37.77 -3.52
CA ARG A 45 -8.72 -37.88 -2.46
C ARG A 45 -9.63 -36.66 -2.45
N LYS A 46 -10.93 -36.97 -2.54
CA LYS A 46 -12.07 -36.06 -2.47
C LYS A 46 -12.20 -35.40 -1.09
N GLN A 47 -12.96 -34.30 -1.07
CA GLN A 47 -13.75 -33.73 0.05
C GLN A 47 -12.96 -32.86 1.06
N ASN A 48 -13.34 -31.61 1.36
CA ASN A 48 -14.64 -30.96 1.29
C ASN A 48 -14.55 -29.50 0.82
N LEU A 49 -15.24 -29.24 -0.30
CA LEU A 49 -15.68 -27.92 -0.70
C LEU A 49 -16.87 -27.55 0.20
N ILE A 50 -16.70 -26.62 1.13
CA ILE A 50 -17.84 -25.98 1.79
C ILE A 50 -18.40 -24.99 0.76
N ILE A 51 -19.36 -25.44 -0.04
CA ILE A 51 -20.21 -24.56 -0.84
C ILE A 51 -21.21 -23.95 0.13
N ILE A 52 -21.02 -22.69 0.49
CA ILE A 52 -22.10 -21.87 1.07
C ILE A 52 -22.90 -21.31 -0.11
N PRO A 53 -24.15 -21.73 -0.33
CA PRO A 53 -24.88 -21.51 -1.59
C PRO A 53 -25.40 -20.07 -1.81
N TYR A 54 -25.02 -19.09 -0.97
CA TYR A 54 -25.61 -17.75 -0.99
C TYR A 54 -24.63 -16.58 -1.10
N LEU A 55 -23.33 -16.82 -1.35
CA LEU A 55 -22.36 -15.72 -1.51
C LEU A 55 -21.61 -15.83 -2.84
N THR A 56 -22.36 -15.79 -3.94
CA THR A 56 -21.82 -15.38 -5.25
C THR A 56 -21.63 -13.86 -5.21
N ILE A 57 -20.66 -13.37 -4.43
CA ILE A 57 -20.29 -11.95 -4.46
C ILE A 57 -19.02 -11.79 -5.31
N PRO A 58 -18.95 -10.83 -6.25
CA PRO A 58 -17.81 -10.56 -7.14
C PRO A 58 -16.47 -10.19 -6.45
N TYR A 59 -16.25 -10.55 -5.18
CA TYR A 59 -15.08 -10.22 -4.37
C TYR A 59 -13.83 -11.07 -4.63
N LEU A 60 -13.84 -11.97 -5.62
CA LEU A 60 -12.64 -12.72 -6.02
C LEU A 60 -11.89 -12.00 -7.15
N LYS A 61 -11.06 -11.01 -6.80
CA LYS A 61 -9.78 -10.61 -7.45
C LYS A 61 -9.38 -9.16 -7.14
N TYR A 62 -9.02 -8.87 -5.90
CA TYR A 62 -7.99 -7.85 -5.64
C TYR A 62 -6.94 -8.46 -4.72
N THR A 63 -6.41 -9.61 -5.14
CA THR A 63 -5.05 -9.98 -4.71
C THR A 63 -4.14 -8.92 -5.31
N PHE A 64 -3.62 -8.04 -4.47
CA PHE A 64 -2.37 -7.37 -4.74
C PHE A 64 -1.41 -8.38 -5.36
N GLU A 65 -0.65 -7.99 -6.38
CA GLU A 65 0.58 -8.71 -6.66
C GLU A 65 1.43 -8.56 -5.39
N THR A 66 1.33 -9.53 -4.49
CA THR A 66 2.12 -9.65 -3.26
C THR A 66 3.55 -9.24 -3.60
N GLY A 67 3.99 -8.06 -3.12
CA GLY A 67 5.34 -7.53 -3.39
C GLY A 67 5.43 -6.13 -4.01
N LYS A 68 4.34 -5.42 -4.29
CA LYS A 68 4.46 -4.00 -4.65
C LYS A 68 4.71 -3.14 -3.39
N ILE A 69 5.75 -2.33 -3.45
CA ILE A 69 6.09 -1.40 -2.37
C ILE A 69 5.29 -0.11 -2.56
N VAL A 70 4.68 0.39 -1.48
CA VAL A 70 3.99 1.68 -1.43
C VAL A 70 4.62 2.54 -0.33
N TYR A 71 5.03 3.75 -0.67
CA TYR A 71 5.52 4.73 0.30
C TYR A 71 4.36 5.56 0.83
N VAL A 72 4.05 5.43 2.12
CA VAL A 72 2.96 6.14 2.77
C VAL A 72 3.51 7.31 3.56
N THR A 73 2.95 8.49 3.34
CA THR A 73 3.21 9.66 4.18
C THR A 73 1.99 9.93 5.05
N PHE A 74 2.16 9.75 6.35
CA PHE A 74 1.21 10.13 7.38
C PHE A 74 1.44 11.59 7.78
N TYR A 75 0.40 12.40 7.63
CA TYR A 75 0.36 13.78 8.05
C TYR A 75 -0.49 13.91 9.31
N THR A 76 0.03 14.63 10.29
CA THR A 76 -0.76 15.23 11.37
C THR A 76 -0.66 16.74 11.26
N TYR A 77 -1.36 17.48 12.12
CA TYR A 77 -1.25 18.94 12.15
C TYR A 77 0.12 19.47 12.61
N LEU A 78 0.97 18.63 13.24
CA LEU A 78 2.28 19.05 13.77
C LEU A 78 3.47 18.34 13.13
N ASP A 79 3.26 17.14 12.63
CA ASP A 79 4.32 16.23 12.25
C ASP A 79 3.92 15.42 11.02
N LYS A 80 4.93 14.95 10.29
CA LYS A 80 4.76 14.00 9.20
C LYS A 80 5.69 12.81 9.39
N LYS A 81 5.20 11.61 9.12
CA LYS A 81 5.96 10.36 9.16
C LYS A 81 5.83 9.63 7.83
N MET A 82 6.93 9.09 7.34
CA MET A 82 6.98 8.36 6.07
C MET A 82 7.40 6.93 6.36
N VAL A 83 6.72 5.96 5.74
CA VAL A 83 7.07 4.55 5.87
C VAL A 83 6.86 3.80 4.55
N GLU A 84 7.62 2.73 4.40
CA GLU A 84 7.42 1.73 3.36
C GLU A 84 6.40 0.70 3.86
N ILE A 85 5.37 0.40 3.07
CA ILE A 85 4.45 -0.71 3.35
C ILE A 85 4.35 -1.64 2.14
N GLU A 86 4.20 -2.93 2.43
CA GLU A 86 3.96 -3.98 1.43
C GLU A 86 2.48 -4.38 1.36
N CYS A 87 1.68 -4.00 2.38
CA CYS A 87 0.29 -4.40 2.53
C CYS A 87 -0.53 -3.19 2.99
N VAL A 88 -1.44 -2.74 2.12
CA VAL A 88 -2.24 -1.52 2.29
C VAL A 88 -3.25 -1.66 3.43
N GLU A 89 -3.66 -2.89 3.73
CA GLU A 89 -4.54 -3.23 4.83
C GLU A 89 -3.96 -2.85 6.21
N GLN A 90 -2.63 -2.66 6.32
CA GLN A 90 -1.94 -2.34 7.58
C GLN A 90 -1.84 -0.84 7.89
N ILE A 91 -2.40 0.06 7.06
CA ILE A 91 -2.20 1.51 7.21
C ILE A 91 -2.66 2.04 8.57
N ALA A 92 -3.82 1.61 9.06
CA ALA A 92 -4.34 2.07 10.34
C ALA A 92 -3.47 1.58 11.52
N GLU A 93 -3.02 0.31 11.47
CA GLU A 93 -2.11 -0.26 12.46
C GLU A 93 -0.76 0.47 12.46
N LYS A 94 -0.21 0.77 11.28
CA LYS A 94 1.03 1.53 11.13
C LYS A 94 0.89 2.97 11.62
N ALA A 95 -0.25 3.62 11.38
CA ALA A 95 -0.52 4.94 11.94
C ALA A 95 -0.51 4.92 13.47
N ALA A 96 -1.15 3.91 14.08
CA ALA A 96 -1.18 3.74 15.53
C ALA A 96 0.20 3.39 16.12
N GLU A 97 1.02 2.61 15.42
CA GLU A 97 2.40 2.28 15.83
C GLU A 97 3.32 3.51 15.81
N LEU A 98 3.28 4.28 14.72
CA LEU A 98 4.18 5.43 14.53
C LEU A 98 3.78 6.63 15.39
N LEU A 99 2.49 6.79 15.65
CA LEU A 99 1.92 7.95 16.32
C LEU A 99 0.90 7.51 17.39
N PRO A 100 1.33 6.82 18.47
CA PRO A 100 0.44 6.16 19.44
C PRO A 100 -0.28 7.12 20.40
N THR A 101 -0.50 8.37 20.00
CA THR A 101 -1.00 9.42 20.89
C THR A 101 -2.51 9.32 21.15
N VAL A 102 -3.29 8.98 20.13
CA VAL A 102 -4.76 8.92 20.18
C VAL A 102 -5.27 7.93 19.13
N GLU A 103 -6.57 7.64 19.17
CA GLU A 103 -7.23 6.97 18.05
C GLU A 103 -7.36 7.93 16.85
N TRP A 104 -6.91 7.45 15.69
CA TRP A 104 -6.87 8.23 14.46
C TRP A 104 -8.02 7.88 13.53
N LYS A 105 -8.61 8.92 12.97
CA LYS A 105 -9.39 8.86 11.73
C LYS A 105 -8.41 8.96 10.56
N VAL A 106 -8.43 7.96 9.67
CA VAL A 106 -7.49 7.82 8.56
C VAL A 106 -8.13 8.34 7.27
N CYS A 107 -7.61 9.45 6.75
CA CYS A 107 -8.18 10.12 5.58
C CYS A 107 -7.17 10.21 4.43
N SER A 108 -7.68 10.30 3.20
CA SER A 108 -6.88 10.70 2.04
C SER A 108 -6.50 12.17 2.17
N GLY A 109 -5.21 12.49 1.95
CA GLY A 109 -4.76 13.87 1.83
C GLY A 109 -3.45 14.19 2.55
N THR A 110 -3.25 15.48 2.79
CA THR A 110 -2.06 16.06 3.42
C THR A 110 -2.43 16.83 4.69
N GLN A 111 -1.43 17.40 5.37
CA GLN A 111 -1.66 18.26 6.55
C GLN A 111 -2.49 19.53 6.24
N TYR A 112 -2.57 19.95 4.98
CA TYR A 112 -3.29 21.17 4.58
C TYR A 112 -4.64 20.90 3.93
N GLN A 113 -4.84 19.66 3.46
CA GLN A 113 -6.04 19.28 2.72
C GLN A 113 -6.39 17.84 3.05
N THR A 114 -7.54 17.66 3.70
CA THR A 114 -8.17 16.35 3.88
C THR A 114 -9.32 16.22 2.89
N ASP A 115 -9.36 15.12 2.14
CA ASP A 115 -10.41 14.87 1.15
C ASP A 115 -11.56 14.03 1.73
N PHE A 116 -11.30 12.77 2.07
CA PHE A 116 -12.31 11.86 2.61
C PHE A 116 -11.69 10.80 3.53
N GLU A 117 -12.51 10.29 4.46
CA GLU A 117 -12.12 9.16 5.33
C GLU A 117 -12.11 7.86 4.53
N PHE A 118 -11.06 7.06 4.70
CA PHE A 118 -11.04 5.72 4.15
C PHE A 118 -11.96 4.80 4.95
N THR A 119 -13.01 4.30 4.30
CA THR A 119 -13.95 3.34 4.89
C THR A 119 -13.85 1.95 4.26
N SER A 120 -13.07 1.81 3.18
CA SER A 120 -12.83 0.53 2.52
C SER A 120 -11.44 0.49 1.88
N SER A 121 -10.86 -0.71 1.78
CA SER A 121 -9.58 -0.90 1.10
C SER A 121 -9.63 -0.42 -0.36
N HIS A 122 -10.77 -0.54 -1.04
CA HIS A 122 -10.93 -0.09 -2.44
C HIS A 122 -10.67 1.41 -2.60
N GLN A 123 -11.14 2.22 -1.65
CA GLN A 123 -10.85 3.66 -1.66
C GLN A 123 -9.35 3.93 -1.49
N VAL A 124 -8.69 3.19 -0.60
CA VAL A 124 -7.24 3.30 -0.42
C VAL A 124 -6.51 2.94 -1.71
N TRP A 125 -6.89 1.83 -2.35
CA TRP A 125 -6.33 1.37 -3.62
C TRP A 125 -6.44 2.44 -4.72
N ASN A 126 -7.60 3.09 -4.82
CA ASN A 126 -7.82 4.13 -5.82
C ASN A 126 -7.08 5.44 -5.52
N SER A 127 -6.69 5.68 -4.26
CA SER A 127 -5.91 6.84 -3.86
C SER A 127 -4.39 6.67 -4.01
N ILE A 128 -3.91 5.46 -4.33
CA ILE A 128 -2.48 5.25 -4.57
C ILE A 128 -2.08 5.94 -5.87
N GLY A 129 -1.17 6.90 -5.75
CA GLY A 129 -0.53 7.56 -6.87
C GLY A 129 0.72 6.83 -7.32
N THR A 130 1.13 7.08 -8.56
CA THR A 130 2.46 6.71 -9.06
C THR A 130 3.19 7.97 -9.45
N THR A 131 4.44 8.10 -9.01
CA THR A 131 5.27 9.24 -9.36
C THR A 131 5.61 9.25 -10.86
N LEU A 132 5.80 10.44 -11.41
CA LEU A 132 6.05 10.66 -12.84
C LEU A 132 7.49 10.36 -13.22
N PHE A 133 8.48 10.77 -12.43
CA PHE A 133 9.89 10.57 -12.75
C PHE A 133 10.39 9.22 -12.25
N TYR A 134 10.23 8.93 -10.96
CA TYR A 134 10.79 7.71 -10.35
C TYR A 134 9.92 6.47 -10.49
N LYS A 135 8.65 6.62 -10.89
CA LYS A 135 7.70 5.52 -11.13
C LYS A 135 7.45 4.61 -9.92
N PHE A 136 7.58 5.13 -8.70
CA PHE A 136 7.21 4.39 -7.49
C PHE A 136 5.78 4.75 -7.06
N ASN A 137 5.18 3.86 -6.26
CA ASN A 137 3.83 4.07 -5.74
C ASN A 137 3.86 4.79 -4.40
N TYR A 138 2.95 5.72 -4.20
CA TYR A 138 2.83 6.49 -2.97
C TYR A 138 1.38 6.68 -2.55
N LEU A 139 1.18 6.94 -1.26
CA LEU A 139 -0.11 7.29 -0.68
C LEU A 139 0.06 8.42 0.33
N LEU A 140 -0.82 9.42 0.25
CA LEU A 140 -0.87 10.54 1.19
C LEU A 140 -2.04 10.33 2.15
N VAL A 141 -1.72 10.29 3.44
CA VAL A 141 -2.70 10.02 4.50
C VAL A 141 -2.70 11.18 5.48
N SER A 142 -3.85 11.83 5.64
CA SER A 142 -4.11 12.79 6.71
C SER A 142 -4.71 12.05 7.90
N LEU A 143 -4.09 12.22 9.08
CA LEU A 143 -4.55 11.64 10.35
C LEU A 143 -5.25 12.73 11.16
N GLU A 144 -6.56 12.54 11.34
CA GLU A 144 -7.39 13.42 12.16
C GLU A 144 -7.71 12.74 13.48
N ARG A 145 -7.79 13.52 14.58
CA ARG A 145 -8.15 12.93 15.88
C ARG A 145 -9.59 12.46 15.84
N ARG A 146 -9.84 11.21 16.27
CA ARG A 146 -11.21 10.73 16.42
C ARG A 146 -11.84 11.42 17.63
N HIS A 147 -12.67 12.43 17.38
CA HIS A 147 -13.44 13.07 18.44
C HIS A 147 -14.58 12.15 18.85
N HIS A 148 -14.47 11.52 20.03
CA HIS A 148 -15.63 10.97 20.72
C HIS A 148 -16.47 12.16 21.20
N TYR A 149 -17.47 12.54 20.41
CA TYR A 149 -18.57 13.35 20.94
C TYR A 149 -19.23 12.52 22.05
N CYS A 150 -19.13 13.02 23.28
CA CYS A 150 -19.88 12.50 24.43
C CYS A 150 -21.33 12.97 24.35
#